data_AF-A0A1F7HK86-F1
#
_entry.id   AF-A0A1F7HK86-F1
#
_cell.length_a   1.000
_cell.length_b   1.000
_cell.length_c   1.000
_cell.angle_alpha   90.00
_cell.angle_beta   90.00
_cell.angle_gamma   90.00
#
_symmetry.space_group_name_H-M   'P 1'
#
loop_
_entity.id
_entity.type
_entity.pdbx_description
1 polymer ?
#
loop_
_entity_poly.entity_id
_entity_poly.type
_entity_poly.pdbx_seq_one_letter_code
_entity_poly.pdbx_strand_id
1 'polypeptide(L)'
;RDIFNIGNSKFAGLETVYFKNKPIWSMSYYGNFEKMTEEESDRILRKVLIDKWNEVRLWNNVKYEIGDFLYINEGSGNIDEVEGSEKIEKNGKTVFFFYYAGGFIG
;
A
#
# COMPACT_ATOMS: atom_id res chain seq x y z
N ARG A 1 -9.80 17.44 3.00
CA ARG A 1 -8.49 18.12 3.01
C ARG A 1 -7.49 16.98 2.98
N ASP A 2 -7.04 16.63 1.78
CA ASP A 2 -6.18 15.48 1.57
C ASP A 2 -4.82 15.81 2.19
N ILE A 3 -4.45 15.02 3.19
CA ILE A 3 -3.19 15.21 3.91
C ILE A 3 -2.09 14.62 3.01
N PHE A 4 -1.56 15.43 2.11
CA PHE A 4 -0.32 15.10 1.42
C PHE A 4 0.85 15.55 2.31
N ASN A 5 1.63 14.58 2.79
CA ASN A 5 2.97 14.73 3.38
C ASN A 5 3.15 15.86 4.41
N ILE A 6 2.81 15.60 5.68
CA ILE A 6 3.15 16.49 6.79
C ILE A 6 4.52 16.14 7.42
N GLY A 7 5.20 15.06 7.01
CA GLY A 7 6.57 14.80 7.44
C GLY A 7 7.24 13.61 6.75
N ASN A 8 8.36 13.90 6.06
CA ASN A 8 9.49 13.13 5.48
C ASN A 8 9.55 11.59 5.43
N SER A 9 8.59 10.85 5.93
CA SER A 9 8.64 9.39 6.08
C SER A 9 7.34 8.76 6.60
N LYS A 10 6.43 9.53 7.21
CA LYS A 10 5.11 9.08 7.65
C LYS A 10 4.03 9.83 6.90
N PHE A 11 3.05 9.10 6.40
CA PHE A 11 1.98 9.68 5.60
C PHE A 11 0.65 9.01 5.92
N ALA A 12 -0.43 9.77 5.84
CA ALA A 12 -1.79 9.29 6.01
C ALA A 12 -2.67 9.99 4.97
N GLY A 13 -3.65 9.27 4.44
CA GLY A 13 -4.52 9.85 3.42
C GLY A 13 -5.82 9.08 3.25
N LEU A 14 -6.59 9.57 2.30
CA LEU A 14 -7.85 9.01 1.87
C LEU A 14 -7.86 9.04 0.35
N GLU A 15 -8.13 7.91 -0.27
CA GLU A 15 -8.40 7.80 -1.70
C GLU A 15 -9.91 7.65 -1.89
N THR A 16 -10.50 8.33 -2.89
CA THR A 16 -11.93 8.22 -3.19
C THR A 16 -12.15 8.12 -4.68
N VAL A 17 -12.81 7.06 -5.11
CA VAL A 17 -13.18 6.82 -6.51
C VAL A 17 -14.56 7.40 -6.78
N TYR A 18 -14.66 8.18 -7.84
CA TYR A 18 -15.89 8.81 -8.28
C TYR A 18 -16.39 8.23 -9.59
N PHE A 19 -17.69 7.97 -9.67
CA PHE A 19 -18.39 7.66 -10.91
C PHE A 19 -19.52 8.67 -11.12
N LYS A 20 -19.50 9.38 -12.26
CA LYS A 20 -20.46 10.45 -12.57
C LYS A 20 -20.61 11.47 -11.43
N ASN A 21 -19.48 11.93 -10.89
CA ASN A 21 -19.38 12.87 -9.75
C ASN A 21 -19.99 12.37 -8.43
N LYS A 22 -20.30 11.07 -8.32
CA LYS A 22 -20.72 10.44 -7.07
C LYS A 22 -19.57 9.60 -6.51
N PRO A 23 -19.20 9.75 -5.23
CA PRO A 23 -18.22 8.88 -4.60
C PRO A 23 -18.85 7.49 -4.47
N ILE A 24 -18.17 6.47 -5.01
CA ILE A 24 -18.66 5.08 -5.01
C ILE A 24 -17.78 4.16 -4.19
N TRP A 25 -16.51 4.52 -3.96
CA TRP A 25 -15.57 3.72 -3.20
C TRP A 25 -14.57 4.63 -2.50
N SER A 26 -14.13 4.28 -1.30
CA SER A 26 -13.15 5.07 -0.55
C SER A 26 -12.25 4.17 0.28
N MET A 27 -10.99 4.59 0.46
CA MET A 27 -10.00 3.87 1.26
C MET A 27 -9.13 4.85 2.02
N SER A 28 -9.08 4.67 3.33
CA SER A 28 -8.11 5.35 4.19
C SER A 28 -6.82 4.55 4.23
N TYR A 29 -5.70 5.25 4.37
CA TYR A 29 -4.40 4.61 4.46
C TYR A 29 -3.42 5.37 5.35
N TYR A 30 -2.46 4.63 5.88
CA TYR A 30 -1.35 5.14 6.67
C TYR A 30 -0.08 4.36 6.36
N GLY A 31 1.01 5.05 6.09
CA GLY A 31 2.29 4.43 5.81
C GLY A 31 3.47 5.09 6.53
N ASN A 32 4.54 4.32 6.65
CA ASN A 32 5.79 4.75 7.25
C ASN A 32 6.98 4.07 6.57
N PHE A 33 7.95 4.87 6.16
CA PHE A 33 9.22 4.44 5.58
C PHE A 33 10.45 5.04 6.27
N GLU A 34 10.36 5.47 7.53
CA GLU A 34 11.46 6.10 8.31
C GLU A 34 12.78 5.32 8.32
N LYS A 35 12.74 4.01 8.09
CA LYS A 35 13.90 3.12 8.12
C LYS A 35 14.45 2.80 6.72
N MET A 36 13.98 3.51 5.70
CA MET A 36 14.36 3.33 4.30
C MET A 36 14.35 4.66 3.56
N THR A 37 15.09 4.77 2.47
CA THR A 37 15.02 5.95 1.60
C THR A 37 13.81 5.91 0.68
N GLU A 38 13.35 7.07 0.22
CA GLU A 38 12.26 7.19 -0.77
C GLU A 38 12.65 6.54 -2.12
N GLU A 39 13.93 6.64 -2.50
CA GLU A 39 14.46 6.00 -3.72
C GLU A 39 14.44 4.47 -3.61
N GLU A 40 14.78 3.91 -2.45
CA GLU A 40 14.66 2.46 -2.20
C GLU A 40 13.19 2.01 -2.21
N SER A 41 12.27 2.78 -1.61
CA SER A 41 10.83 2.42 -1.61
C SER A 41 10.26 2.43 -3.00
N ASP A 42 10.48 3.49 -3.77
CA ASP A 42 9.99 3.61 -5.13
C ASP A 42 10.53 2.47 -6.00
N ARG A 43 11.84 2.21 -5.94
CA ARG A 43 12.46 1.13 -6.72
C ARG A 43 11.85 -0.24 -6.41
N ILE A 44 11.64 -0.56 -5.15
CA ILE A 44 11.10 -1.86 -4.72
C ILE A 44 9.63 -1.97 -5.11
N LEU A 45 8.81 -0.99 -4.74
CA LEU A 45 7.37 -0.99 -5.01
C LEU A 45 7.09 -1.03 -6.53
N ARG A 46 7.82 -0.23 -7.31
CA ARG A 46 7.70 -0.24 -8.78
C ARG A 46 8.06 -1.60 -9.37
N LYS A 47 9.12 -2.24 -8.88
CA LYS A 47 9.51 -3.59 -9.34
C LYS A 47 8.44 -4.63 -9.02
N VAL A 48 7.91 -4.63 -7.79
CA VAL A 48 6.80 -5.49 -7.38
C VAL A 48 5.59 -5.29 -8.30
N LEU A 49 5.19 -4.03 -8.52
CA LEU A 49 4.03 -3.71 -9.35
C LEU A 49 4.21 -4.14 -10.80
N ILE A 50 5.42 -4.10 -11.36
CA ILE A 50 5.70 -4.56 -12.73
C ILE A 50 5.68 -6.09 -12.80
N ASP A 51 6.42 -6.75 -11.91
CA ASP A 51 6.66 -8.20 -11.98
C ASP A 51 5.46 -9.02 -11.50
N LYS A 52 4.63 -8.42 -10.62
CA LYS A 52 3.51 -9.08 -9.94
C LYS A 52 2.19 -8.32 -10.11
N TRP A 53 2.05 -7.53 -11.17
CA TRP A 53 0.86 -6.70 -11.43
C TRP A 53 -0.47 -7.48 -11.40
N ASN A 54 -0.45 -8.77 -11.70
CA ASN A 54 -1.62 -9.66 -11.72
C ASN A 54 -1.90 -10.31 -10.34
N GLU A 55 -0.88 -10.43 -9.49
CA GLU A 55 -0.97 -11.05 -8.16
C GLU A 55 -1.20 -9.98 -7.07
N VAL A 56 -0.56 -8.83 -7.19
CA VAL A 56 -0.64 -7.71 -6.24
C VAL A 56 -1.95 -6.95 -6.46
N ARG A 57 -2.93 -7.33 -5.65
CA ARG A 57 -4.24 -6.67 -5.49
C ARG A 57 -4.45 -6.45 -4.00
N LEU A 58 -5.25 -5.44 -3.64
CA LEU A 58 -5.52 -5.04 -2.26
C LEU A 58 -6.06 -6.17 -1.36
N TRP A 59 -6.53 -7.29 -1.90
CA TRP A 59 -7.08 -8.42 -1.15
C TRP A 59 -6.34 -9.74 -1.41
N ASN A 60 -5.15 -9.71 -2.00
CA ASN A 60 -4.36 -10.90 -2.30
C ASN A 60 -3.12 -10.98 -1.41
N ASN A 61 -2.82 -12.17 -0.91
CA ASN A 61 -1.57 -12.39 -0.18
C ASN A 61 -0.41 -12.65 -1.16
N VAL A 62 0.62 -11.82 -1.10
CA VAL A 62 1.79 -11.92 -1.99
C VAL A 62 3.07 -11.80 -1.18
N LYS A 63 4.04 -12.65 -1.46
CA LYS A 63 5.42 -12.53 -0.98
C LYS A 63 6.36 -12.49 -2.16
N TYR A 64 7.29 -11.55 -2.18
CA TYR A 64 8.21 -11.39 -3.29
C TYR A 64 9.59 -10.91 -2.81
N GLU A 65 10.63 -11.68 -3.16
CA GLU A 65 12.02 -11.41 -2.78
C GLU A 65 12.71 -10.56 -3.85
N ILE A 66 13.39 -9.50 -3.43
CA ILE A 66 14.11 -8.55 -4.29
C ILE A 66 15.48 -8.27 -3.65
N GLY A 67 16.47 -9.11 -3.96
CA GLY A 67 17.79 -9.03 -3.33
C GLY A 67 17.68 -9.23 -1.82
N ASP A 68 18.18 -8.28 -1.03
CA ASP A 68 18.13 -8.32 0.45
C ASP A 68 16.77 -7.90 1.04
N PHE A 69 15.78 -7.62 0.18
CA PHE A 69 14.45 -7.16 0.59
C PHE A 69 13.40 -8.24 0.36
N LEU A 70 12.45 -8.32 1.30
CA LEU A 70 11.24 -9.13 1.18
C LEU A 70 10.03 -8.21 1.20
N TYR A 71 9.29 -8.16 0.09
CA TYR A 71 7.99 -7.52 0.02
C TYR A 71 6.90 -8.51 0.44
N ILE A 72 5.95 -8.03 1.24
CA ILE A 72 4.82 -8.79 1.75
C ILE A 72 3.57 -7.94 1.60
N ASN A 73 2.57 -8.42 0.86
CA ASN A 73 1.20 -7.91 0.90
C ASN A 73 0.32 -8.93 1.62
N GLU A 74 -0.45 -8.45 2.58
CA GLU A 74 -1.45 -9.22 3.32
C GLU A 74 -2.78 -8.46 3.20
N GLY A 75 -3.66 -8.95 2.35
CA GLY A 75 -4.95 -8.33 2.06
C GLY A 75 -6.09 -9.30 2.32
N SER A 76 -7.25 -8.77 2.71
CA SER A 76 -8.47 -9.54 2.93
C SER A 76 -9.69 -8.82 2.35
N GLY A 77 -10.77 -9.56 2.15
CA GLY A 77 -12.03 -9.01 1.63
C GLY A 77 -12.10 -8.99 0.11
N ASN A 78 -12.79 -7.98 -0.43
CA ASN A 78 -13.07 -7.80 -1.85
C ASN A 78 -13.32 -6.31 -2.15
N ILE A 79 -13.84 -5.97 -3.32
CA ILE A 79 -14.06 -4.57 -3.70
C ILE A 79 -15.06 -3.83 -2.79
N ASP A 80 -16.02 -4.54 -2.21
CA ASP A 80 -17.06 -3.96 -1.35
C ASP A 80 -16.50 -3.60 0.02
N GLU A 81 -15.65 -4.47 0.58
CA GLU A 81 -14.97 -4.26 1.86
C GLU A 81 -13.57 -4.87 1.76
N VAL A 82 -12.54 -4.04 1.90
CA VAL A 82 -11.13 -4.45 1.83
C VAL A 82 -10.35 -3.85 2.97
N GLU A 83 -9.45 -4.65 3.52
CA GLU A 83 -8.42 -4.19 4.42
C GLU A 83 -7.12 -4.95 4.15
N GLY A 84 -6.00 -4.35 4.53
CA GLY A 84 -4.74 -5.03 4.39
C GLY A 84 -3.54 -4.19 4.76
N SER A 85 -2.38 -4.77 4.51
CA SER A 85 -1.11 -4.12 4.70
C SER A 85 -0.08 -4.56 3.68
N GLU A 86 0.76 -3.62 3.28
CA GLU A 86 2.02 -3.88 2.58
C GLU A 86 3.19 -3.62 3.51
N LYS A 87 4.21 -4.48 3.46
CA LYS A 87 5.42 -4.39 4.26
C LYS A 87 6.63 -4.67 3.39
N ILE A 88 7.74 -4.01 3.69
CA ILE A 88 9.05 -4.39 3.17
C ILE A 88 9.96 -4.68 4.36
N GLU A 89 10.57 -5.85 4.33
CA GLU A 89 11.58 -6.27 5.29
C GLU A 89 12.97 -6.23 4.65
N LYS A 90 13.98 -5.79 5.42
CA LYS A 90 15.40 -5.87 5.06
C LYS A 90 16.12 -6.56 6.21
N ASN A 91 16.79 -7.68 5.95
CA ASN A 91 17.47 -8.47 6.99
C ASN A 91 16.56 -8.83 8.19
N GLY A 92 15.30 -9.23 7.92
CA GLY A 92 14.32 -9.60 8.95
C GLY A 92 13.77 -8.43 9.79
N LYS A 93 14.01 -7.18 9.38
CA LYS A 93 13.45 -5.98 10.02
C LYS A 93 12.52 -5.26 9.06
N THR A 94 11.31 -4.95 9.50
CA THR A 94 10.38 -4.09 8.75
C THR A 94 10.97 -2.68 8.60
N VAL A 95 11.18 -2.26 7.35
CA VAL A 95 11.71 -0.94 6.98
C VAL A 95 10.66 -0.05 6.31
N PHE A 96 9.58 -0.65 5.81
CA PHE A 96 8.41 0.01 5.25
C PHE A 96 7.15 -0.70 5.75
N PHE A 97 6.10 0.06 6.07
CA PHE A 97 4.75 -0.46 6.19
C PHE A 97 3.73 0.52 5.62
N PHE A 98 2.63 -0.03 5.12
CA PHE A 98 1.47 0.69 4.62
C PHE A 98 0.23 -0.10 5.00
N TYR A 99 -0.71 0.52 5.71
CA TYR A 99 -2.00 -0.05 6.08
C TYR A 99 -3.09 0.64 5.29
N TYR A 100 -4.09 -0.13 4.89
CA TYR A 100 -5.25 0.39 4.21
C TYR A 100 -6.52 -0.31 4.67
N ALA A 101 -7.62 0.44 4.68
CA ALA A 101 -8.96 -0.07 4.87
C ALA A 101 -9.93 0.79 4.09
N GLY A 102 -10.85 0.16 3.37
CA GLY A 102 -11.75 0.82 2.46
C GLY A 102 -12.83 -0.11 1.94
N GLY A 103 -13.62 0.42 1.01
CA GLY A 103 -14.75 -0.31 0.49
C GLY A 103 -15.69 0.56 -0.34
N PHE A 104 -16.71 -0.09 -0.85
CA PHE A 104 -17.81 0.54 -1.56
C PHE A 104 -18.64 1.40 -0.58
N ILE A 105 -18.96 2.62 -0.99
CA ILE A 105 -19.67 3.61 -0.15
C ILE A 105 -20.97 4.13 -0.76
N GLY A 106 -21.40 3.63 -1.92
CA GLY A 106 -22.67 4.04 -2.53
C GLY A 106 -22.98 3.50 -3.92
#